data_AF-A0A2H3JFI9-F1
#
_entry.id   AF-A0A2H3JFI9-F1
#
_cell.length_a   1.000
_cell.length_b   1.000
_cell.length_c   1.000
_cell.angle_alpha   90.00
_cell.angle_beta   90.00
_cell.angle_gamma   90.00
#
_symmetry.space_group_name_H-M   'P 1'
#
loop_
_entity.id
_entity.type
_entity.pdbx_description
1 polymer ?
#
loop_
_entity_poly.entity_id
_entity_poly.type
_entity_poly.pdbx_seq_one_letter_code
_entity_poly.pdbx_strand_id
1 'polypeptide(L)'
;MPLIVPILRLAYVFLNVFDTFKTLRRPPVSSRDGGRPSSRAMSQRKRAMKGCMTVWLVWVCFVIYERTIDQMVRLFVPFYDEFKSGVILFFLFTRARGAEPIFLHVLRPFIKPYAEILDPILDVIFNVGDFVLLAASLP
;
A
#
# COMPACT_ATOMS: atom_id res chain seq x y z
N MET A 1 18.14 18.12 -2.23
CA MET A 1 16.85 18.81 -1.98
C MET A 1 16.24 18.40 -0.62
N PRO A 2 16.61 19.03 0.52
CA PRO A 2 16.28 18.51 1.85
C PRO A 2 14.80 18.58 2.23
N LEU A 3 14.00 19.44 1.57
CA LEU A 3 12.58 19.63 1.91
C LEU A 3 11.63 18.92 0.94
N ILE A 4 11.97 18.86 -0.36
CA ILE A 4 11.07 18.36 -1.40
C ILE A 4 10.78 16.87 -1.21
N VAL A 5 11.82 16.05 -1.01
CA VAL A 5 11.66 14.60 -0.88
C VAL A 5 10.83 14.23 0.37
N PRO A 6 11.06 14.82 1.56
CA PRO A 6 10.19 14.60 2.72
C PRO A 6 8.74 15.04 2.51
N ILE A 7 8.50 16.19 1.86
CA ILE A 7 7.14 16.65 1.57
C ILE A 7 6.42 15.67 0.64
N LEU A 8 7.09 15.22 -0.43
CA LEU A 8 6.54 14.23 -1.36
C LEU A 8 6.23 12.89 -0.66
N ARG A 9 7.08 12.46 0.28
CA ARG A 9 6.83 11.26 1.10
C ARG A 9 5.58 11.42 1.95
N LEU A 10 5.48 12.55 2.65
CA LEU A 10 4.36 12.81 3.53
C LEU A 10 3.06 12.87 2.72
N ALA A 11 3.06 13.52 1.57
CA ALA A 11 1.94 13.54 0.64
C ALA A 11 1.59 12.12 0.13
N TYR A 12 2.59 11.32 -0.26
CA TYR A 12 2.38 9.97 -0.76
C TYR A 12 1.79 9.04 0.31
N VAL A 13 2.34 9.07 1.52
CA VAL A 13 1.82 8.30 2.66
C VAL A 13 0.42 8.77 3.03
N PHE A 14 0.17 10.08 3.08
CA PHE A 14 -1.16 10.63 3.36
C PHE A 14 -2.19 10.15 2.34
N LEU A 15 -1.88 10.20 1.04
CA LEU A 15 -2.76 9.70 -0.01
C LEU A 15 -2.98 8.19 0.10
N ASN A 16 -1.95 7.41 0.42
CA ASN A 16 -2.09 5.96 0.66
C ASN A 16 -3.03 5.66 1.82
N VAL A 17 -2.87 6.34 2.95
CA VAL A 17 -3.75 6.20 4.11
C VAL A 17 -5.17 6.60 3.75
N PHE A 18 -5.34 7.72 3.04
CA PHE A 18 -6.66 8.21 2.63
C PHE A 18 -7.37 7.26 1.65
N ASP A 19 -6.67 6.72 0.66
CA ASP A 19 -7.21 5.73 -0.27
C ASP A 19 -7.53 4.40 0.43
N THR A 20 -6.69 3.98 1.39
CA THR A 20 -6.95 2.80 2.23
C THR A 20 -8.24 3.00 3.02
N PHE A 21 -8.39 4.16 3.67
CA PHE A 21 -9.59 4.50 4.41
C PHE A 21 -10.85 4.49 3.53
N LYS A 22 -10.77 5.08 2.33
CA LYS A 22 -11.88 5.07 1.37
C LYS A 22 -12.24 3.67 0.90
N THR A 23 -11.25 2.83 0.63
CA THR A 23 -11.47 1.46 0.09
C THR A 23 -11.94 0.47 1.15
N LEU A 24 -11.58 0.68 2.42
CA LEU A 24 -12.05 -0.15 3.52
C LEU A 24 -13.52 0.11 3.87
N ARG A 25 -14.05 1.31 3.64
CA ARG A 25 -15.48 1.64 3.85
C ARG A 25 -16.37 0.68 3.05
N ARG A 26 -17.42 0.17 3.71
CA ARG A 26 -18.40 -0.72 3.07
C ARG A 26 -19.20 0.07 2.02
N PRO A 27 -19.47 -0.53 0.83
CA PRO A 27 -20.29 0.12 -0.18
C PRO A 27 -21.72 0.34 0.33
N PRO A 28 -22.40 1.41 -0.12
CA PRO A 28 -23.77 1.70 0.29
C PRO A 28 -24.70 0.55 -0.07
N VAL A 29 -25.67 0.30 0.82
CA VAL A 29 -26.68 -0.73 0.64
C VAL A 29 -27.65 -0.34 -0.48
N SER A 30 -28.00 -1.28 -1.34
CA SER A 30 -28.98 -1.07 -2.39
C SER A 30 -30.37 -1.32 -1.81
N SER A 31 -31.29 -0.34 -1.94
CA SER A 31 -32.70 -0.51 -1.59
C SER A 31 -33.38 -1.61 -2.42
N ARG A 32 -32.82 -1.91 -3.59
CA ARG A 32 -33.33 -2.89 -4.55
C ARG A 32 -32.91 -4.34 -4.24
N ASP A 33 -31.83 -4.54 -3.48
CA ASP A 33 -31.30 -5.87 -3.10
C ASP A 33 -31.60 -6.23 -1.62
N GLY A 34 -32.70 -5.72 -1.05
CA GLY A 34 -33.10 -6.06 0.31
C GLY A 34 -32.08 -5.64 1.38
N GLY A 35 -31.39 -4.53 1.17
CA GLY A 35 -30.39 -4.01 2.11
C GLY A 35 -29.00 -4.65 2.01
N ARG A 36 -28.76 -5.54 1.03
CA ARG A 36 -27.42 -6.08 0.74
C ARG A 36 -26.68 -5.20 -0.29
N PRO A 37 -25.34 -5.07 -0.19
CA PRO A 37 -24.56 -4.39 -1.22
C PRO A 37 -24.52 -5.24 -2.50
N SER A 38 -24.64 -4.60 -3.66
CA SER A 38 -24.60 -5.26 -4.96
C SER A 38 -23.30 -6.06 -5.16
N SER A 39 -23.40 -7.24 -5.79
CA SER A 39 -22.25 -8.09 -6.13
C SER A 39 -21.18 -7.35 -6.94
N ARG A 40 -21.59 -6.42 -7.81
CA ARG A 40 -20.70 -5.55 -8.60
C ARG A 40 -19.94 -4.56 -7.72
N ALA A 41 -20.60 -3.98 -6.72
CA ALA A 41 -19.94 -3.06 -5.79
C ALA A 41 -18.92 -3.80 -4.91
N MET A 42 -19.23 -5.03 -4.51
CA MET A 42 -18.30 -5.88 -3.75
C MET A 42 -17.09 -6.32 -4.59
N SER A 43 -17.28 -6.70 -5.85
CA SER A 43 -16.17 -7.07 -6.74
C SER A 43 -15.27 -5.86 -7.06
N GLN A 44 -15.86 -4.68 -7.28
CA GLN A 44 -15.11 -3.44 -7.47
C GLN A 44 -14.29 -3.08 -6.23
N ARG A 45 -14.87 -3.19 -5.03
CA ARG A 45 -14.15 -2.97 -3.76
C ARG A 45 -12.97 -3.94 -3.61
N LYS A 46 -13.18 -5.24 -3.89
CA LYS A 46 -12.09 -6.24 -3.84
C LYS A 46 -10.94 -5.89 -4.78
N ARG A 47 -11.25 -5.41 -6.00
CA ARG A 47 -10.23 -4.96 -6.95
C ARG A 47 -9.50 -3.71 -6.46
N ALA A 48 -10.23 -2.72 -5.93
CA ALA A 48 -9.64 -1.51 -5.38
C ALA A 48 -8.73 -1.80 -4.18
N MET A 49 -9.12 -2.73 -3.31
CA MET A 49 -8.33 -3.17 -2.17
C MET A 49 -7.01 -3.82 -2.61
N LYS A 50 -7.03 -4.69 -3.63
CA LYS A 50 -5.81 -5.25 -4.22
C LYS A 50 -4.90 -4.14 -4.77
N GLY A 51 -5.45 -3.18 -5.50
CA GLY A 51 -4.68 -2.05 -6.03
C GLY A 51 -4.03 -1.22 -4.92
N CYS A 52 -4.75 -0.97 -3.83
CA CYS A 52 -4.22 -0.25 -2.67
C CYS A 52 -3.09 -1.02 -1.98
N MET A 53 -3.26 -2.33 -1.77
CA MET A 53 -2.22 -3.20 -1.19
C MET A 53 -0.95 -3.21 -2.04
N THR A 54 -1.08 -3.28 -3.37
CA THR A 54 0.04 -3.20 -4.31
C THR A 54 0.83 -1.90 -4.16
N VAL A 55 0.15 -0.76 -4.04
CA VAL A 55 0.79 0.55 -3.84
C VAL A 55 1.58 0.58 -2.53
N TRP A 56 1.04 0.00 -1.45
CA TRP A 56 1.74 -0.14 -0.17
C TRP A 56 2.98 -1.03 -0.27
N LEU A 57 2.88 -2.18 -0.92
CA LEU A 57 4.01 -3.10 -1.08
C LEU A 57 5.15 -2.44 -1.85
N VAL A 58 4.85 -1.83 -3.00
CA VAL A 58 5.85 -1.11 -3.80
C VAL A 58 6.49 0.02 -2.99
N TRP A 59 5.70 0.74 -2.19
CA TRP A 59 6.21 1.80 -1.32
C TRP A 59 7.17 1.28 -0.25
N VAL A 60 6.80 0.22 0.46
CA VAL A 60 7.65 -0.38 1.49
C VAL A 60 8.97 -0.88 0.88
N CYS A 61 8.90 -1.53 -0.29
CA CYS A 61 10.11 -1.93 -1.01
C CYS A 61 10.98 -0.74 -1.40
N PHE A 62 10.39 0.36 -1.87
CA PHE A 62 11.13 1.58 -2.19
C PHE A 62 11.80 2.20 -0.95
N VAL A 63 11.12 2.23 0.19
CA VAL A 63 11.68 2.74 1.46
C VAL A 63 12.84 1.86 1.95
N ILE A 64 12.71 0.53 1.85
CA ILE A 64 13.78 -0.41 2.21
C ILE A 64 14.99 -0.21 1.29
N TYR A 65 14.75 -0.12 -0.02
CA TYR A 65 15.79 0.13 -1.01
C TYR A 65 16.54 1.43 -0.72
N GLU A 66 15.83 2.52 -0.42
CA GLU A 66 16.49 3.77 -0.06
C GLU A 66 17.34 3.59 1.20
N ARG A 67 16.80 3.01 2.27
CA ARG A 67 17.57 2.88 3.52
C ARG A 67 18.85 2.05 3.36
N THR A 68 18.88 1.10 2.42
CA THR A 68 19.98 0.15 2.26
C THR A 68 20.98 0.52 1.17
N ILE A 69 20.52 1.09 0.05
CA ILE A 69 21.32 1.22 -1.19
C ILE A 69 21.58 2.70 -1.55
N ASP A 70 20.89 3.66 -0.92
CA ASP A 70 20.97 5.09 -1.26
C ASP A 70 22.38 5.68 -1.15
N GLN A 71 23.11 5.35 -0.07
CA GLN A 71 24.47 5.81 0.13
C GLN A 71 25.43 5.32 -0.96
N MET A 72 25.23 4.09 -1.44
CA MET A 72 26.05 3.49 -2.48
C MET A 72 25.75 4.14 -3.82
N VAL A 73 24.48 4.34 -4.17
CA VAL A 73 24.09 4.87 -5.49
C VAL A 73 24.42 6.34 -5.63
N ARG A 74 24.31 7.12 -4.55
CA ARG A 74 24.65 8.55 -4.54
C ARG A 74 26.11 8.82 -4.89
N LEU A 75 27.01 7.87 -4.64
CA LEU A 75 28.43 7.99 -5.00
C LEU A 75 28.67 7.88 -6.51
N PHE A 76 27.82 7.15 -7.23
CA PHE A 76 28.00 6.89 -8.67
C PHE A 76 27.12 7.75 -9.57
N VAL A 77 25.95 8.18 -9.10
CA VAL A 77 24.96 8.88 -9.93
C VAL A 77 24.84 10.35 -9.50
N PRO A 78 25.30 11.31 -10.33
CA PRO A 78 25.03 12.71 -10.09
C PRO A 78 23.53 12.99 -10.24
N PHE A 79 22.98 13.94 -9.46
CA PHE A 79 21.55 14.29 -9.43
C PHE A 79 20.59 13.17 -9.01
N TYR A 80 21.07 12.24 -8.19
CA TYR A 80 20.23 11.15 -7.68
C TYR A 80 19.02 11.63 -6.86
N ASP A 81 19.17 12.73 -6.11
CA ASP A 81 18.08 13.32 -5.32
C ASP A 81 16.94 13.84 -6.19
N GLU A 82 17.26 14.43 -7.35
CA GLU A 82 16.29 14.92 -8.32
C GLU A 82 15.56 13.75 -8.98
N PHE A 83 16.30 12.72 -9.42
CA PHE A 83 15.70 11.50 -9.96
C PHE A 83 14.77 10.83 -8.95
N LYS A 84 15.20 10.72 -7.69
CA LYS A 84 14.39 10.18 -6.58
C LYS A 84 13.08 10.94 -6.44
N SER A 85 13.12 12.28 -6.47
CA SER A 85 11.92 13.11 -6.39
C SER A 85 10.98 12.86 -7.58
N GLY A 86 11.52 12.70 -8.79
CA GLY A 86 10.77 12.36 -10.00
C GLY A 86 10.09 10.98 -9.91
N VAL A 87 10.77 9.98 -9.36
CA VAL A 87 10.20 8.65 -9.13
C VAL A 87 9.04 8.69 -8.15
N ILE A 88 9.20 9.39 -7.00
CA ILE A 88 8.11 9.53 -6.02
C ILE A 88 6.93 10.28 -6.65
N LEU A 89 7.20 11.35 -7.40
CA LEU A 89 6.19 12.12 -8.11
C LEU A 89 5.42 11.26 -9.14
N PHE A 90 6.14 10.44 -9.90
CA PHE A 90 5.56 9.50 -10.85
C PHE A 90 4.60 8.52 -10.15
N PHE A 91 5.00 7.93 -9.03
CA PHE A 91 4.12 7.05 -8.25
C PHE A 91 2.96 7.79 -7.59
N LEU A 92 3.17 9.04 -7.18
CA LEU A 92 2.12 9.90 -6.64
C LEU A 92 0.99 10.10 -7.66
N PHE A 93 1.31 10.30 -8.94
CA PHE A 93 0.31 10.50 -9.99
C PHE A 93 -0.27 9.19 -10.54
N THR A 94 0.57 8.18 -10.78
CA THR A 94 0.14 6.94 -11.42
C THR A 94 -0.55 5.96 -10.46
N ARG A 95 -0.25 6.07 -9.16
CA ARG A 95 -0.87 5.27 -8.07
C ARG A 95 -0.88 3.77 -8.43
N ALA A 96 -2.03 3.12 -8.29
CA ALA A 96 -2.20 1.70 -8.57
C ALA A 96 -1.82 1.31 -10.01
N ARG A 97 -2.04 2.18 -11.01
CA ARG A 97 -1.73 1.85 -12.42
C ARG A 97 -0.22 1.70 -12.65
N GLY A 98 0.60 2.47 -11.94
CA GLY A 98 2.06 2.36 -12.00
C GLY A 98 2.63 1.26 -11.10
N ALA A 99 2.02 1.03 -9.94
CA ALA A 99 2.47 0.01 -9.00
C ALA A 99 2.12 -1.43 -9.42
N GLU A 100 0.99 -1.63 -10.10
CA GLU A 100 0.50 -2.95 -10.53
C GLU A 100 1.49 -3.74 -11.42
N PRO A 101 2.06 -3.18 -12.50
CA PRO A 101 3.03 -3.92 -13.32
C PRO A 101 4.29 -4.30 -12.55
N ILE A 102 4.78 -3.43 -11.65
CA ILE A 102 5.94 -3.70 -10.80
C ILE A 102 5.63 -4.85 -9.85
N PHE A 103 4.45 -4.84 -9.24
CA PHE A 103 4.05 -5.94 -8.38
C PHE A 103 3.97 -7.25 -9.16
N LEU A 104 3.32 -7.27 -10.32
CA LEU A 104 3.11 -8.50 -11.07
C LEU A 104 4.39 -9.13 -11.60
N HIS A 105 5.35 -8.31 -12.07
CA HIS A 105 6.56 -8.81 -12.73
C HIS A 105 7.76 -8.91 -11.79
N VAL A 106 7.86 -8.03 -10.80
CA VAL A 106 9.02 -7.99 -9.89
C VAL A 106 8.66 -8.62 -8.56
N LEU A 107 7.68 -8.10 -7.84
CA LEU A 107 7.44 -8.51 -6.45
C LEU A 107 6.76 -9.87 -6.31
N ARG A 108 5.78 -10.16 -7.17
CA ARG A 108 4.94 -11.35 -7.07
C ARG A 108 5.74 -12.66 -7.13
N PRO A 109 6.72 -12.85 -8.02
CA PRO A 109 7.58 -14.03 -8.00
C PRO A 109 8.31 -14.24 -6.66
N PHE A 110 8.74 -13.16 -6.01
CA PHE A 110 9.42 -13.24 -4.72
C PHE A 110 8.46 -13.44 -3.55
N ILE A 111 7.27 -12.85 -3.57
CA ILE A 111 6.32 -12.90 -2.45
C ILE A 111 5.49 -14.19 -2.47
N LYS A 112 5.04 -14.64 -3.65
CA LYS A 112 4.13 -15.80 -3.80
C LYS A 112 4.59 -17.06 -3.05
N PRO A 113 5.87 -17.49 -3.09
CA PRO A 113 6.29 -18.71 -2.36
C PRO A 113 6.18 -18.59 -0.84
N TYR A 114 6.15 -17.37 -0.29
CA TYR A 114 5.99 -17.15 1.14
C TYR A 114 4.54 -16.91 1.56
N ALA A 115 3.59 -16.85 0.62
CA ALA A 115 2.19 -16.56 0.93
C ALA A 115 1.59 -17.56 1.93
N GLU A 116 1.91 -18.85 1.77
CA GLU A 116 1.43 -19.92 2.67
C GLU A 116 1.89 -19.74 4.13
N ILE A 117 3.02 -19.07 4.35
CA ILE A 117 3.55 -18.78 5.69
C ILE A 117 3.05 -17.42 6.16
N LEU A 118 2.90 -16.45 5.26
CA LEU A 118 2.46 -15.09 5.59
C LEU A 118 0.99 -15.04 6.01
N ASP A 119 0.11 -15.78 5.33
CA ASP A 119 -1.33 -15.80 5.64
C ASP A 119 -1.62 -16.19 7.11
N PRO A 120 -1.08 -17.30 7.67
CA PRO A 120 -1.33 -17.65 9.08
C PRO A 120 -0.67 -16.67 10.05
N ILE A 121 0.49 -16.09 9.71
CA ILE A 121 1.11 -15.05 10.56
C ILE A 121 0.20 -13.82 10.64
N LEU A 122 -0.37 -13.39 9.51
CA LEU A 122 -1.32 -12.28 9.49
C LEU A 122 -2.57 -12.61 10.30
N ASP A 123 -3.11 -13.82 10.19
CA ASP A 123 -4.26 -14.24 10.99
C ASP A 123 -3.97 -14.19 12.49
N VAL A 124 -2.78 -14.63 12.93
CA VAL A 124 -2.36 -14.50 14.33
C VAL A 124 -2.28 -13.04 14.75
N ILE A 125 -1.68 -12.17 13.93
CA ILE A 125 -1.58 -10.74 14.21
C ILE A 125 -2.97 -10.11 14.33
N PHE A 126 -3.91 -10.46 13.46
CA PHE A 126 -5.29 -9.97 13.52
C PHE A 126 -5.98 -10.40 14.81
N ASN A 127 -5.92 -11.70 15.15
CA ASN A 127 -6.56 -12.20 16.37
C ASN A 127 -5.98 -11.59 17.64
N VAL A 128 -4.64 -11.42 17.70
CA VAL A 128 -3.98 -10.75 18.83
C VAL A 128 -4.36 -9.26 18.88
N GLY A 129 -4.40 -8.58 17.74
CA GLY A 129 -4.82 -7.19 17.65
C GLY A 129 -6.25 -6.97 18.13
N ASP A 130 -7.19 -7.83 17.70
CA ASP A 130 -8.58 -7.81 18.14
C ASP A 130 -8.70 -8.08 19.65
N PHE A 131 -7.93 -9.03 20.18
CA PHE A 131 -7.88 -9.30 21.61
C PHE A 131 -7.36 -8.09 22.40
N VAL A 132 -6.27 -7.44 21.95
CA VAL A 132 -5.71 -6.25 22.60
C VAL A 132 -6.70 -5.08 22.58
N LEU A 133 -7.37 -4.85 21.45
CA LEU A 133 -8.38 -3.80 21.33
C LEU A 133 -9.58 -4.09 22.24
N LEU A 134 -10.02 -5.35 22.32
CA LEU A 134 -11.10 -5.75 23.22
C LEU A 134 -10.69 -5.52 24.67
N ALA A 135 -9.50 -5.96 25.07
CA ALA A 135 -8.97 -5.75 26.41
C ALA A 135 -8.86 -4.26 26.76
N ALA A 136 -8.41 -3.43 25.81
CA ALA A 136 -8.34 -1.98 25.99
C ALA A 136 -9.71 -1.29 26.04
N SER A 137 -10.76 -1.93 25.53
CA SER A 137 -12.14 -1.42 25.55
C SER A 137 -12.92 -1.82 26.81
N LEU A 138 -12.36 -2.70 27.64
CA LEU A 138 -12.94 -3.04 28.93
C LEU A 138 -12.71 -1.86 29.90
N PRO A 139 -13.74 -1.45 30.67
CA PRO A 139 -13.67 -0.31 31.59
C PRO A 139 -12.75 -0.54 32.78
#